data_AF-A0A9D2FX81-F1
#
_entry.id   AF-A0A9D2FX81-F1
#
_cell.length_a   1.000
_cell.length_b   1.000
_cell.length_c   1.000
_cell.angle_alpha   90.00
_cell.angle_beta   90.00
_cell.angle_gamma   90.00
#
_symmetry.space_group_name_H-M   'P 1'
#
loop_
_entity.id
_entity.type
_entity.pdbx_description
1 polymer ?
#
loop_
_entity_poly.entity_id
_entity_poly.type
_entity_poly.pdbx_seq_one_letter_code
_entity_poly.pdbx_strand_id
1 'polypeptide(L)'
;KYKYKYKSCTVDPYFFRYLEGYTYRESCFRCHYCKPERAGDITIGDYWGIEKEHPAFFNTKGVSCVLVNTDKGEEVWNKYGGQFYTLESTFDQVAKHNGNLLQPTVRNNRVRDHIYDGIREPGWFGNVFAASFHPSWKARVKNIVPSWVKYWIKKW
;
A
#
# COMPACT_ATOMS: atom_id res chain seq x y z
N LYS A 1 -20.99 20.62 -12.31
CA LYS A 1 -20.00 20.50 -11.20
C LYS A 1 -19.93 19.04 -10.76
N TYR A 2 -18.88 18.31 -11.12
CA TYR A 2 -18.67 16.95 -10.59
C TYR A 2 -18.27 17.04 -9.12
N LYS A 3 -18.98 16.31 -8.24
CA LYS A 3 -18.56 16.13 -6.85
C LYS A 3 -17.73 14.85 -6.79
N TYR A 4 -16.43 14.98 -6.56
CA TYR A 4 -15.56 13.83 -6.32
C TYR A 4 -15.81 13.29 -4.91
N LYS A 5 -16.15 12.00 -4.80
CA LYS A 5 -16.32 11.32 -3.52
C LYS A 5 -15.30 10.20 -3.44
N TYR A 6 -14.25 10.40 -2.64
CA TYR A 6 -13.24 9.39 -2.39
C TYR A 6 -13.80 8.34 -1.43
N LYS A 7 -13.83 7.08 -1.86
CA LYS A 7 -14.16 5.94 -0.98
C LYS A 7 -12.89 5.44 -0.30
N SER A 8 -12.99 5.04 0.96
CA SER A 8 -11.89 4.33 1.62
C SER A 8 -11.63 3.00 0.91
N CYS A 9 -10.37 2.59 0.86
CA CYS A 9 -9.96 1.27 0.35
C CYS A 9 -10.71 0.11 1.05
N THR A 10 -11.16 0.31 2.29
CA THR A 10 -11.87 -0.71 3.08
C THR A 10 -13.34 -0.91 2.71
N VAL A 11 -13.90 -0.07 1.82
CA VAL A 11 -15.29 -0.18 1.33
C VAL A 11 -15.38 -0.11 -0.19
N ASP A 12 -14.27 0.09 -0.88
CA ASP A 12 -14.20 -0.04 -2.32
C ASP A 12 -13.83 -1.50 -2.67
N PRO A 13 -14.72 -2.26 -3.33
CA PRO A 13 -14.47 -3.67 -3.62
C PRO A 13 -13.18 -3.88 -4.42
N TYR A 14 -12.93 -3.04 -5.41
CA TYR A 14 -11.77 -3.22 -6.29
C TYR A 14 -10.48 -2.90 -5.54
N PHE A 15 -10.44 -1.76 -4.84
CA PHE A 15 -9.26 -1.37 -4.10
C PHE A 15 -8.97 -2.33 -2.95
N PHE A 16 -9.99 -2.81 -2.25
CA PHE A 16 -9.80 -3.82 -1.21
C PHE A 16 -9.12 -5.07 -1.77
N ARG A 17 -9.68 -5.66 -2.85
CA ARG A 17 -9.12 -6.86 -3.51
C ARG A 17 -7.73 -6.64 -4.11
N TYR A 18 -7.42 -5.40 -4.50
CA TYR A 18 -6.09 -5.01 -4.94
C TYR A 18 -5.08 -5.03 -3.79
N LEU A 19 -5.41 -4.46 -2.62
CA LEU A 19 -4.58 -4.59 -1.41
C LEU A 19 -4.48 -6.05 -0.94
N GLU A 20 -5.53 -6.83 -1.23
CA GLU A 20 -5.60 -8.31 -1.29
C GLU A 20 -4.41 -9.02 -1.98
N GLY A 21 -3.87 -8.35 -3.01
CA GLY A 21 -3.06 -8.98 -4.07
C GLY A 21 -3.87 -9.84 -5.05
N TYR A 22 -5.20 -9.91 -4.91
CA TYR A 22 -6.04 -10.83 -5.69
C TYR A 22 -6.29 -10.36 -7.13
N THR A 23 -6.14 -9.07 -7.40
CA THR A 23 -6.30 -8.48 -8.73
C THR A 23 -4.97 -8.10 -9.39
N TYR A 24 -3.84 -8.59 -8.85
CA TYR A 24 -2.52 -8.35 -9.44
C TYR A 24 -2.37 -9.04 -10.81
N ARG A 25 -1.48 -8.48 -11.64
CA ARG A 25 -1.09 -9.11 -12.92
C ARG A 25 -0.26 -10.36 -12.63
N GLU A 26 -0.28 -11.33 -13.55
CA GLU A 26 0.48 -12.58 -13.39
C GLU A 26 1.99 -12.36 -13.21
N SER A 27 2.53 -11.32 -13.84
CA SER A 27 3.93 -10.91 -13.68
C SER A 27 4.27 -10.42 -12.28
N CYS A 28 3.30 -9.85 -11.54
CA CYS A 28 3.53 -9.33 -10.19
C CYS A 28 3.84 -10.45 -9.19
N PHE A 29 3.27 -11.65 -9.38
CA PHE A 29 3.52 -12.81 -8.52
C PHE A 29 4.91 -13.44 -8.74
N ARG A 30 5.62 -13.05 -9.81
CA ARG A 30 6.94 -13.58 -10.19
C ARG A 30 7.93 -12.44 -10.44
N CYS A 31 7.69 -11.28 -9.85
CA CYS A 31 8.46 -10.08 -10.11
C CYS A 31 9.90 -10.22 -9.60
N HIS A 32 10.88 -10.25 -10.48
CA HIS A 32 12.30 -10.33 -10.10
C HIS A 32 12.84 -9.07 -9.39
N TYR A 33 12.07 -7.97 -9.38
CA TYR A 33 12.41 -6.73 -8.68
C TYR A 33 11.81 -6.65 -7.26
N CYS A 34 10.96 -7.60 -6.86
CA CYS A 34 10.46 -7.67 -5.49
C CYS A 34 11.46 -8.43 -4.62
N LYS A 35 12.60 -7.81 -4.34
CA LYS A 35 13.70 -8.34 -3.53
C LYS A 35 14.48 -7.20 -2.86
N PRO A 36 15.34 -7.49 -1.87
CA PRO A 36 16.09 -6.48 -1.16
C PRO A 36 16.99 -5.66 -2.10
N GLU A 37 17.64 -6.32 -3.05
CA GLU A 37 18.49 -5.63 -4.04
C GLU A 37 17.62 -4.84 -5.01
N ARG A 38 17.67 -3.51 -4.86
CA ARG A 38 16.90 -2.58 -5.70
C ARG A 38 17.64 -2.30 -7.00
N ALA A 39 16.89 -2.17 -8.08
CA ALA A 39 17.45 -1.88 -9.41
C ALA A 39 17.79 -0.40 -9.64
N GLY A 40 17.21 0.50 -8.83
CA GLY A 40 17.44 1.94 -8.94
C GLY A 40 18.39 2.45 -7.85
N ASP A 41 19.13 3.50 -8.15
CA ASP A 41 20.05 4.16 -7.22
C ASP A 41 19.34 4.61 -5.92
N ILE A 42 18.09 5.10 -6.06
CA ILE A 42 17.21 5.44 -4.95
C ILE A 42 15.84 4.76 -5.16
N THR A 43 15.29 4.17 -4.09
CA THR A 43 13.90 3.69 -4.05
C THR A 43 13.12 4.55 -3.07
N ILE A 44 11.94 5.02 -3.48
CA ILE A 44 11.02 5.79 -2.61
C ILE A 44 9.71 5.02 -2.52
N GLY A 45 9.14 4.92 -1.33
CA GLY A 45 7.86 4.27 -1.10
C GLY A 45 7.13 4.81 0.11
N ASP A 46 5.92 4.33 0.34
CA ASP A 46 5.19 4.60 1.58
C ASP A 46 5.84 3.85 2.73
N TYR A 47 6.05 4.52 3.87
CA TYR A 47 6.52 3.84 5.08
C TYR A 47 5.34 3.20 5.83
N TRP A 48 4.85 2.09 5.29
CA TRP A 48 3.86 1.27 5.98
C TRP A 48 4.37 0.84 7.37
N GLY A 49 3.56 1.06 8.42
CA GLY A 49 3.91 0.70 9.80
C GLY A 49 4.78 1.73 10.55
N ILE A 50 5.02 2.92 9.99
CA ILE A 50 5.77 4.01 10.65
C ILE A 50 5.20 4.36 12.04
N GLU A 51 3.88 4.23 12.26
CA GLU A 51 3.26 4.48 13.57
C GLU A 51 3.71 3.50 14.66
N LYS A 52 4.31 2.36 14.29
CA LYS A 52 4.84 1.34 15.21
C LYS A 52 6.36 1.44 15.35
N GLU A 53 7.06 1.59 14.22
CA GLU A 53 8.52 1.59 14.20
C GLU A 53 9.10 2.95 14.65
N HIS A 54 8.45 4.07 14.29
CA HIS A 54 8.87 5.43 14.66
C HIS A 54 7.66 6.31 15.03
N PRO A 55 7.01 6.05 16.18
CA PRO A 55 5.76 6.73 16.56
C PRO A 55 5.90 8.25 16.66
N ALA A 56 7.07 8.76 17.07
CA ALA A 56 7.35 10.19 17.16
C ALA A 56 7.44 10.89 15.79
N PHE A 57 7.71 10.13 14.72
CA PHE A 57 7.84 10.64 13.35
C PHE A 57 6.57 10.42 12.51
N PHE A 58 5.57 9.72 13.06
CA PHE A 58 4.30 9.45 12.37
C PHE A 58 3.59 10.76 11.99
N ASN A 59 3.14 10.83 10.73
CA ASN A 59 2.34 11.92 10.22
C ASN A 59 1.04 11.40 9.61
N THR A 60 -0.08 12.06 9.92
CA THR A 60 -1.41 11.71 9.40
C THR A 60 -1.54 11.93 7.89
N LYS A 61 -0.66 12.75 7.30
CA LYS A 61 -0.52 12.96 5.85
C LYS A 61 0.35 11.92 5.15
N GLY A 62 0.95 10.98 5.90
CA GLY A 62 1.85 9.96 5.40
C GLY A 62 3.33 10.33 5.61
N VAL A 63 4.16 9.29 5.64
CA VAL A 63 5.62 9.36 5.70
C VAL A 63 6.14 8.41 4.63
N SER A 64 7.08 8.87 3.82
CA SER A 64 7.75 8.03 2.82
C SER A 64 9.02 7.42 3.41
N CYS A 65 9.37 6.21 2.99
CA CYS A 65 10.70 5.66 3.16
C CYS A 65 11.55 5.98 1.91
N VAL A 66 12.84 6.16 2.12
CA VAL A 66 13.84 6.35 1.05
C VAL A 66 14.95 5.34 1.29
N LEU A 67 15.21 4.48 0.30
CA LEU A 67 16.31 3.52 0.31
C LEU A 67 17.36 3.98 -0.69
N VAL A 68 18.56 4.28 -0.19
CA VAL A 68 19.75 4.60 -0.98
C VAL A 68 20.49 3.28 -1.25
N ASN A 69 20.60 2.89 -2.52
CA ASN A 69 20.98 1.51 -2.89
C ASN A 69 22.37 1.43 -3.54
N THR A 70 22.91 2.54 -4.03
CA THR A 70 24.18 2.62 -4.74
C THR A 70 24.93 3.89 -4.34
N ASP A 71 26.24 3.93 -4.61
CA ASP A 71 27.09 5.11 -4.38
C ASP A 71 26.56 6.35 -5.13
N LYS A 72 26.01 6.17 -6.33
CA LYS A 72 25.36 7.27 -7.08
C LYS A 72 24.11 7.79 -6.36
N GLY A 73 23.32 6.88 -5.77
CA GLY A 73 22.17 7.26 -4.96
C GLY A 73 22.60 8.03 -3.72
N GLU A 74 23.73 7.64 -3.11
CA GLU A 74 24.32 8.31 -1.96
C GLU A 74 24.81 9.71 -2.33
N GLU A 75 25.49 9.90 -3.46
CA GLU A 75 25.88 11.22 -3.97
C GLU A 75 24.66 12.16 -4.12
N VAL A 76 23.57 11.65 -4.71
CA VAL A 76 22.31 12.40 -4.87
C VAL A 76 21.71 12.72 -3.50
N TRP A 77 21.66 11.75 -2.59
CA TRP A 77 21.10 11.95 -1.26
C TRP A 77 21.91 12.93 -0.43
N ASN A 78 23.24 12.88 -0.47
CA ASN A 78 24.12 13.83 0.22
C ASN A 78 23.91 15.26 -0.30
N LYS A 79 23.63 15.42 -1.59
CA LYS A 79 23.41 16.74 -2.20
C LYS A 79 22.03 17.33 -1.91
N TYR A 80 20.99 16.52 -1.87
CA TYR A 80 19.60 17.00 -1.81
C TYR A 80 18.81 16.58 -0.56
N GLY A 81 19.27 15.56 0.16
CA GLY A 81 18.61 14.95 1.31
C GLY A 81 18.36 15.92 2.47
N GLY A 82 19.26 16.88 2.69
CA GLY A 82 19.13 17.90 3.73
C GLY A 82 17.97 18.89 3.53
N GLN A 83 17.27 18.86 2.40
CA GLN A 83 16.08 19.67 2.15
C GLN A 83 14.79 19.04 2.69
N PHE A 84 14.86 17.78 3.15
CA PHE A 84 13.73 17.04 3.67
C PHE A 84 13.80 16.96 5.21
N TYR A 85 12.64 16.86 5.85
CA TYR A 85 12.58 16.44 7.25
C TYR A 85 12.72 14.92 7.30
N THR A 86 13.82 14.42 7.86
CA THR A 86 14.21 13.02 7.80
C THR A 86 14.51 12.45 9.18
N LEU A 87 14.32 11.14 9.32
CA LEU A 87 14.76 10.35 10.47
C LEU A 87 15.36 9.05 9.93
N GLU A 88 16.53 8.67 10.44
CA GLU A 88 17.19 7.43 10.03
C GLU A 88 16.43 6.20 10.50
N SER A 89 16.40 5.17 9.64
CA SER A 89 15.77 3.89 9.94
C SER A 89 16.49 2.76 9.22
N THR A 90 16.29 1.52 9.68
CA THR A 90 16.88 0.34 9.05
C THR A 90 16.00 -0.23 7.95
N PHE A 91 16.62 -0.93 7.00
CA PHE A 91 15.89 -1.67 5.97
C PHE A 91 14.88 -2.65 6.57
N ASP A 92 15.24 -3.36 7.63
CA ASP A 92 14.37 -4.35 8.27
C ASP A 92 13.09 -3.73 8.85
N GLN A 93 13.18 -2.54 9.46
CA GLN A 93 12.01 -1.83 9.97
C GLN A 93 11.04 -1.45 8.85
N VAL A 94 11.56 -1.02 7.69
CA VAL A 94 10.74 -0.70 6.52
C VAL A 94 10.15 -1.99 5.91
N ALA A 95 10.98 -3.01 5.72
CA ALA A 95 10.64 -4.26 5.05
C ALA A 95 9.60 -5.10 5.81
N LYS A 96 9.61 -5.04 7.15
CA LYS A 96 8.66 -5.72 8.05
C LYS A 96 7.19 -5.50 7.68
N HIS A 97 6.87 -4.32 7.13
CA HIS A 97 5.52 -3.95 6.73
C HIS A 97 5.36 -3.72 5.22
N ASN A 98 6.46 -3.80 4.47
CA ASN A 98 6.50 -3.68 3.01
C ASN A 98 6.97 -5.00 2.39
N GLY A 99 6.11 -6.03 2.40
CA GLY A 99 6.51 -7.39 2.00
C GLY A 99 7.13 -7.49 0.59
N ASN A 100 6.72 -6.62 -0.34
CA ASN A 100 7.26 -6.58 -1.70
C ASN A 100 8.71 -6.08 -1.80
N LEU A 101 9.30 -5.57 -0.70
CA LEU A 101 10.75 -5.34 -0.60
C LEU A 101 11.53 -6.64 -0.40
N LEU A 102 10.90 -7.72 0.04
CA LEU A 102 11.57 -8.99 0.32
C LEU A 102 11.28 -10.02 -0.77
N GLN A 103 10.03 -10.14 -1.19
CA GLN A 103 9.60 -11.15 -2.16
C GLN A 103 8.32 -10.73 -2.87
N PRO A 104 8.02 -11.30 -4.06
CA PRO A 104 6.71 -11.14 -4.70
C PRO A 104 5.57 -11.56 -3.78
N THR A 105 4.40 -10.95 -3.96
CA THR A 105 3.17 -11.41 -3.31
C THR A 105 2.87 -12.85 -3.75
N VAL A 106 2.49 -13.71 -2.81
CA VAL A 106 2.11 -15.09 -3.12
C VAL A 106 0.78 -15.09 -3.87
N ARG A 107 0.74 -15.78 -5.02
CA ARG A 107 -0.47 -15.91 -5.82
C ARG A 107 -1.49 -16.83 -5.12
N ASN A 108 -2.68 -16.29 -4.83
CA ASN A 108 -3.80 -17.11 -4.38
C ASN A 108 -4.53 -17.69 -5.59
N ASN A 109 -4.19 -18.92 -6.00
CA ASN A 109 -4.76 -19.56 -7.19
C ASN A 109 -6.29 -19.67 -7.14
N ARG A 110 -6.83 -20.10 -5.98
CA ARG A 110 -8.29 -20.28 -5.78
C ARG A 110 -9.10 -19.02 -6.07
N VAL A 111 -8.53 -17.85 -5.82
CA VAL A 111 -9.18 -16.56 -6.09
C VAL A 111 -8.77 -16.03 -7.46
N ARG A 112 -7.47 -15.93 -7.72
CA ARG A 112 -6.93 -15.25 -8.91
C ARG A 112 -7.32 -15.93 -10.22
N ASP A 113 -7.51 -17.24 -10.23
CA ASP A 113 -7.93 -17.99 -11.42
C ASP A 113 -9.34 -17.59 -11.86
N HIS A 114 -10.21 -17.23 -10.91
CA HIS A 114 -11.65 -17.02 -11.14
C HIS A 114 -12.10 -15.56 -11.00
N ILE A 115 -11.28 -14.69 -10.40
CA ILE A 115 -11.66 -13.32 -10.05
C ILE A 115 -12.06 -12.47 -11.26
N TYR A 116 -11.75 -12.90 -12.49
CA TYR A 116 -12.07 -12.18 -13.73
C TYR A 116 -12.96 -12.97 -14.71
N ASP A 117 -13.55 -14.10 -14.31
CA ASP A 117 -14.24 -15.03 -15.23
C ASP A 117 -15.34 -14.35 -16.07
N GLY A 118 -16.06 -13.37 -15.51
CA GLY A 118 -17.10 -12.62 -16.23
C GLY A 118 -16.71 -11.19 -16.61
N ILE A 119 -15.42 -10.83 -16.64
CA ILE A 119 -15.00 -9.43 -16.88
C ILE A 119 -15.53 -8.84 -18.21
N ARG A 120 -15.84 -9.69 -19.19
CA ARG A 120 -16.39 -9.30 -20.50
C ARG A 120 -17.92 -9.15 -20.49
N GLU A 121 -18.60 -9.64 -19.46
CA GLU A 121 -20.05 -9.61 -19.37
C GLU A 121 -20.55 -8.25 -18.87
N PRO A 122 -21.56 -7.65 -19.51
CA PRO A 122 -22.16 -6.41 -19.04
C PRO A 122 -22.68 -6.53 -17.60
N GLY A 123 -22.29 -5.59 -16.74
CA GLY A 123 -22.76 -5.54 -15.35
C GLY A 123 -22.09 -6.52 -14.39
N TRP A 124 -21.20 -7.41 -14.85
CA TRP A 124 -20.49 -8.38 -13.99
C TRP A 124 -19.78 -7.74 -12.81
N PHE A 125 -19.12 -6.61 -13.02
CA PHE A 125 -18.40 -5.92 -11.94
C PHE A 125 -19.35 -5.57 -10.77
N GLY A 126 -20.55 -5.06 -11.07
CA GLY A 126 -21.53 -4.72 -10.05
C GLY A 126 -22.20 -5.96 -9.45
N ASN A 127 -22.69 -6.84 -10.31
CA ASN A 127 -23.58 -7.94 -9.93
C ASN A 127 -22.86 -9.14 -9.33
N VAL A 128 -21.57 -9.32 -9.65
CA VAL A 128 -20.77 -10.47 -9.21
C VAL A 128 -19.59 -10.00 -8.37
N PHE A 129 -18.67 -9.23 -8.96
CA PHE A 129 -17.42 -8.87 -8.28
C PHE A 129 -17.68 -8.02 -7.02
N ALA A 130 -18.36 -6.90 -7.17
CA ALA A 130 -18.66 -5.98 -6.08
C ALA A 130 -19.68 -6.57 -5.09
N ALA A 131 -20.68 -7.32 -5.59
CA ALA A 131 -21.66 -8.00 -4.75
C ALA A 131 -21.04 -9.09 -3.86
N SER A 132 -19.94 -9.73 -4.29
CA SER A 132 -19.21 -10.70 -3.46
C SER A 132 -18.47 -10.07 -2.27
N PHE A 133 -18.23 -8.76 -2.32
CA PHE A 133 -17.44 -8.05 -1.32
C PHE A 133 -18.33 -7.56 -0.17
N HIS A 134 -18.06 -8.11 1.01
CA HIS A 134 -18.78 -7.77 2.24
C HIS A 134 -17.79 -7.14 3.24
N PRO A 135 -17.72 -5.80 3.34
CA PRO A 135 -16.82 -5.16 4.28
C PRO A 135 -17.21 -5.51 5.72
N SER A 136 -16.20 -5.75 6.56
CA SER A 136 -16.42 -6.05 7.97
C SER A 136 -17.18 -4.92 8.67
N TRP A 137 -17.92 -5.25 9.74
CA TRP A 137 -18.64 -4.24 10.53
C TRP A 137 -17.69 -3.13 11.03
N LYS A 138 -16.46 -3.48 11.41
CA LYS A 138 -15.40 -2.52 11.79
C LYS A 138 -15.08 -1.57 10.65
N ALA A 139 -14.93 -2.08 9.42
CA ALA A 139 -14.68 -1.25 8.24
C ALA A 139 -15.83 -0.30 7.93
N ARG A 140 -17.08 -0.75 8.12
CA ARG A 140 -18.29 0.08 7.94
C ARG A 140 -18.32 1.22 8.96
N VAL A 141 -18.13 0.92 10.24
CA VAL A 141 -18.08 1.93 11.31
C VAL A 141 -16.96 2.93 11.03
N LYS A 142 -15.76 2.44 10.70
CA LYS A 142 -14.61 3.30 10.38
C LYS A 142 -14.88 4.23 9.19
N ASN A 143 -15.80 3.92 8.29
CA ASN A 143 -16.13 4.83 7.18
C ASN A 143 -17.11 5.95 7.57
N ILE A 144 -17.89 5.75 8.63
CA ILE A 144 -18.84 6.75 9.13
C ILE A 144 -18.13 7.73 10.07
N VAL A 145 -17.15 7.25 10.83
CA VAL A 145 -16.37 8.07 11.76
C VAL A 145 -15.61 9.16 10.99
N PRO A 146 -15.69 10.45 11.41
CA PRO A 146 -14.89 11.52 10.84
C PRO A 146 -13.39 11.30 10.98
N SER A 147 -12.58 11.80 10.05
CA SER A 147 -11.12 11.58 10.07
C SER A 147 -10.46 12.11 11.34
N TRP A 148 -10.92 13.25 11.87
CA TRP A 148 -10.37 13.85 13.09
C TRP A 148 -10.49 12.94 14.32
N VAL A 149 -11.61 12.21 14.46
CA VAL A 149 -11.80 11.22 15.54
C VAL A 149 -10.82 10.07 15.41
N LYS A 150 -10.59 9.57 14.18
CA LYS A 150 -9.64 8.48 13.94
C LYS A 150 -8.21 8.89 14.28
N TYR A 151 -7.85 10.13 13.97
CA TYR A 151 -6.52 10.65 14.29
C TYR A 151 -6.33 10.85 15.78
N TRP A 152 -7.38 11.27 16.49
CA TRP A 152 -7.35 11.38 17.95
C TRP A 152 -7.14 10.02 18.62
N ILE A 153 -7.88 8.98 18.19
CA ILE A 153 -7.71 7.60 18.69
C ILE A 153 -6.32 7.04 18.38
N LYS A 154 -5.73 7.38 17.22
CA LYS A 154 -4.38 6.89 16.86
C LYS A 154 -3.24 7.56 17.62
N LYS A 155 -3.48 8.70 18.27
CA LYS A 155 -2.47 9.47 19.01
C LYS A 155 -2.40 9.06 20.50
N TRP A 156 -3.37 8.29 20.97
CA TRP A 156 -3.46 7.71 22.30
C TRP A 156 -3.30 6.19 22.21
#